data_AF-A0A146M1Z5-F1
#
_entry.id   AF-A0A146M1Z5-F1
#
_cell.length_a   1.000
_cell.length_b   1.000
_cell.length_c   1.000
_cell.angle_alpha   90.00
_cell.angle_beta   90.00
_cell.angle_gamma   90.00
#
_symmetry.space_group_name_H-M   'P 1'
#
loop_
_entity.id
_entity.type
_entity.pdbx_description
1 polymer ?
#
loop_
_entity_poly.entity_id
_entity_poly.type
_entity_poly.pdbx_seq_one_letter_code
_entity_poly.pdbx_strand_id
1 'polypeptide(L)'
;MRMSNDGFISMTDTLVAVQALTEYANRARLADVTRMDVRLTSPSDPSVDQLLHIRNRSDISHSHVIQMKRVWGHVNVMGRGAGLALIQLHVNYGVDVGSLLDEPSTKSFGLTIREFYSPVRNKSAITIEACTKWLRDFPPSSGSAVLEVDVPTGYFLVESEAERIVRENAHPSLRDAKTLHQKTVWLFDHIPNRWNCFNHTVRRWFAVANMTLYRGAVLYEANARENFVQVLFNSTPLYTLSICEVCGSYQCPYCPYYNSAQQISFSIFHVYAIFLSLFLLKRNKFI
;
A
#
# COMPACT_ATOMS: atom_id res chain seq x y z
N MET A 1 -12.96 19.18 -6.30
CA MET A 1 -12.02 20.18 -5.71
C MET A 1 -10.63 19.95 -6.32
N ARG A 2 -9.82 21.01 -6.51
CA ARG A 2 -8.44 20.89 -7.03
C ARG A 2 -7.53 20.33 -5.94
N MET A 3 -6.83 19.24 -6.25
CA MET A 3 -5.84 18.61 -5.37
C MET A 3 -4.54 19.43 -5.37
N SER A 4 -3.66 19.16 -4.42
CA SER A 4 -2.41 19.92 -4.20
C SER A 4 -1.42 19.87 -5.37
N ASN A 5 -1.48 18.85 -6.24
CA ASN A 5 -0.56 18.64 -7.36
C ASN A 5 -1.20 18.98 -8.72
N ASP A 6 -1.91 20.11 -8.81
CA ASP A 6 -2.53 20.64 -10.05
C ASP A 6 -3.63 19.78 -10.69
N GLY A 7 -3.85 18.56 -10.22
CA GLY A 7 -4.90 17.65 -10.67
C GLY A 7 -6.21 17.81 -9.90
N PHE A 8 -7.25 17.18 -10.43
CA PHE A 8 -8.53 16.94 -9.75
C PHE A 8 -8.65 15.43 -9.43
N ILE A 9 -9.79 15.03 -8.89
CA ILE A 9 -10.04 13.67 -8.39
C ILE A 9 -9.96 12.62 -9.51
N SER A 10 -10.51 12.94 -10.68
CA SER A 10 -10.58 12.08 -11.85
C SER A 10 -9.80 12.67 -13.04
N MET A 11 -9.42 11.82 -13.99
CA MET A 11 -8.74 12.22 -15.22
C MET A 11 -9.62 13.14 -16.08
N THR A 12 -10.91 12.79 -16.22
CA THR A 12 -11.88 13.57 -17.01
C THR A 12 -12.09 14.95 -16.39
N ASP A 13 -12.28 14.99 -15.08
CA ASP A 13 -12.51 16.22 -14.33
C ASP A 13 -11.27 17.12 -14.41
N THR A 14 -10.09 16.53 -14.31
CA THR A 14 -8.83 17.27 -14.44
C THR A 14 -8.71 17.91 -15.81
N LEU A 15 -8.96 17.15 -16.88
CA LEU A 15 -8.84 17.65 -18.25
C LEU A 15 -9.80 18.82 -18.49
N VAL A 16 -11.09 18.63 -18.20
CA VAL A 16 -12.12 19.65 -18.44
C VAL A 16 -11.89 20.88 -17.55
N ALA A 17 -11.56 20.69 -16.28
CA ALA A 17 -11.34 21.80 -15.36
C ALA A 17 -10.09 22.61 -15.72
N VAL A 18 -8.96 21.96 -16.05
CA VAL A 18 -7.74 22.66 -16.45
C VAL A 18 -7.96 23.42 -17.76
N GLN A 19 -8.68 22.85 -18.72
CA GLN A 19 -9.03 23.56 -19.95
C GLN A 19 -9.88 24.81 -19.65
N ALA A 20 -10.98 24.65 -18.90
CA ALA A 20 -11.87 25.76 -18.58
C ALA A 20 -11.17 26.87 -17.78
N LEU A 21 -10.33 26.50 -16.79
CA LEU A 21 -9.56 27.46 -16.00
C LEU A 21 -8.52 28.19 -16.85
N THR A 22 -7.90 27.51 -17.81
CA THR A 22 -6.94 28.12 -18.73
C THR A 22 -7.61 29.12 -19.66
N GLU A 23 -8.76 28.76 -20.25
CA GLU A 23 -9.54 29.69 -21.07
C GLU A 23 -10.03 30.90 -20.28
N TYR A 24 -10.51 30.69 -19.05
CA TYR A 24 -10.93 31.77 -18.16
C TYR A 24 -9.76 32.70 -17.81
N ALA A 25 -8.61 32.14 -17.42
CA ALA A 25 -7.43 32.92 -17.05
C ALA A 25 -6.92 33.79 -18.21
N ASN A 26 -6.96 33.26 -19.43
CA ASN A 26 -6.58 33.98 -20.64
C ASN A 26 -7.59 35.09 -20.98
N ARG A 27 -8.89 34.82 -20.92
CA ARG A 27 -9.94 35.83 -21.21
C ARG A 27 -9.95 36.97 -20.19
N ALA A 28 -9.76 36.64 -18.92
CA ALA A 28 -9.72 37.62 -17.83
C ALA A 28 -8.36 38.34 -17.69
N ARG A 29 -7.35 37.96 -18.49
CA ARG A 29 -5.97 38.50 -18.43
C ARG A 29 -5.41 38.53 -17.00
N LEU A 30 -5.62 37.46 -16.23
CA LEU A 30 -5.26 37.41 -14.81
C LEU A 30 -3.77 37.68 -14.58
N ALA A 31 -2.91 37.26 -15.51
CA ALA A 31 -1.47 37.49 -15.45
C ALA A 31 -1.06 38.97 -15.53
N ASP A 32 -1.89 39.83 -16.14
CA ASP A 32 -1.59 41.26 -16.30
C ASP A 32 -2.12 42.10 -15.13
N VAL A 33 -3.18 41.63 -14.48
CA VAL A 33 -3.86 42.34 -13.39
C VAL A 33 -3.25 42.00 -12.02
N THR A 34 -2.67 40.81 -11.87
CA THR A 34 -2.24 40.31 -10.56
C THR A 34 -0.98 41.00 -10.07
N ARG A 35 -1.12 41.78 -9.00
CA ARG A 35 -0.04 42.37 -8.19
C ARG A 35 -0.45 42.31 -6.73
N MET A 36 0.10 41.35 -6.00
CA MET A 36 -0.21 41.15 -4.59
C MET A 36 0.97 40.67 -3.77
N ASP A 37 0.96 41.04 -2.50
CA ASP A 37 1.85 40.53 -1.48
C ASP A 37 1.06 39.57 -0.58
N VAL A 38 1.51 38.33 -0.47
CA VAL A 38 0.88 37.28 0.34
C VAL A 38 1.80 36.94 1.50
N ARG A 39 1.36 37.23 2.73
CA ARG A 39 2.06 36.84 3.95
C ARG A 39 1.44 35.58 4.52
N LEU A 40 2.23 34.54 4.69
CA LEU A 40 1.85 33.33 5.40
C LEU A 40 2.49 33.37 6.78
N THR A 41 1.74 32.99 7.81
CA THR A 41 2.24 32.91 9.18
C THR A 41 1.63 31.70 9.87
N SER A 42 2.44 30.94 10.60
CA SER A 42 1.96 29.86 11.47
C SER A 42 2.56 30.05 12.87
N PRO A 43 1.73 30.13 13.93
CA PRO A 43 2.25 30.23 15.30
C PRO A 43 3.09 29.01 15.70
N SER A 44 2.78 27.85 15.13
CA SER A 44 3.38 26.57 15.46
C SER A 44 4.75 26.36 14.83
N ASP A 45 4.98 26.99 13.67
CA ASP A 45 6.18 26.85 12.88
C ASP A 45 6.71 28.21 12.37
N PRO A 46 7.78 28.75 12.99
CA PRO A 46 8.40 29.99 12.55
C PRO A 46 8.94 29.94 11.12
N SER A 47 9.23 28.77 10.54
CA SER A 47 9.74 28.70 9.16
C SER A 47 8.70 29.06 8.11
N VAL A 48 7.43 29.16 8.50
CA VAL A 48 6.30 29.52 7.63
C VAL A 48 6.09 31.03 7.55
N ASP A 49 6.68 31.86 8.43
CA ASP A 49 6.59 33.33 8.34
C ASP A 49 7.35 33.83 7.11
N GLN A 50 6.66 33.87 5.98
CA GLN A 50 7.19 34.29 4.68
C GLN A 50 6.28 35.32 4.05
N LEU A 51 6.90 36.32 3.44
CA LEU A 51 6.24 37.32 2.61
C LEU A 51 6.57 37.03 1.14
N LEU A 52 5.57 36.60 0.38
CA LEU A 52 5.68 36.31 -1.03
C LEU A 52 5.21 37.52 -1.83
N HIS A 53 6.07 37.99 -2.74
CA HIS A 53 5.78 39.12 -3.62
C HIS A 53 5.42 38.62 -5.02
N ILE A 54 4.15 38.71 -5.40
CA ILE A 54 3.66 38.26 -6.71
C ILE A 54 3.42 39.51 -7.56
N ARG A 55 4.41 39.88 -8.39
CA ARG A 55 4.39 41.13 -9.17
C ARG A 55 4.58 40.93 -10.67
N ASN A 56 5.37 39.93 -11.06
CA ASN A 56 5.74 39.68 -12.45
C ASN A 56 5.13 38.39 -12.97
N ARG A 57 5.01 38.27 -14.31
CA ARG A 57 4.52 37.06 -14.96
C ARG A 57 5.34 35.80 -14.63
N SER A 58 6.65 35.94 -14.42
CA SER A 58 7.52 34.84 -13.97
C SER A 58 7.03 34.27 -12.65
N ASP A 59 6.75 35.13 -11.68
CA ASP A 59 6.39 34.73 -10.31
C ASP A 59 4.99 34.10 -10.29
N ILE A 60 4.07 34.60 -11.12
CA ILE A 60 2.72 34.04 -11.29
C ILE A 60 2.75 32.62 -11.85
N SER A 61 3.74 32.30 -12.68
CA SER A 61 3.88 30.96 -13.26
C SER A 61 4.57 29.95 -12.33
N HIS A 62 5.16 30.41 -11.22
CA HIS A 62 5.85 29.54 -10.26
C HIS A 62 4.96 29.21 -9.06
N SER A 63 4.82 27.91 -8.77
CA SER A 63 4.21 27.46 -7.51
C SER A 63 5.22 27.57 -6.38
N HIS A 64 4.84 28.25 -5.30
CA HIS A 64 5.63 28.36 -4.08
C HIS A 64 5.25 27.24 -3.10
N VAL A 65 6.12 26.25 -2.94
CA VAL A 65 5.91 25.14 -1.99
C VAL A 65 6.66 25.41 -0.70
N ILE A 66 5.92 25.57 0.40
CA ILE A 66 6.49 25.78 1.74
C ILE A 66 6.26 24.50 2.54
N GLN A 67 7.35 23.84 2.94
CA GLN A 67 7.28 22.66 3.80
C GLN A 67 7.20 23.07 5.27
N MET A 68 6.11 22.68 5.93
CA MET A 68 5.94 22.86 7.37
C MET A 68 6.59 21.69 8.11
N LYS A 69 7.44 21.99 9.10
CA LYS A 69 8.05 20.98 9.98
C LYS A 69 7.12 20.61 11.13
N ARG A 70 6.27 21.54 11.57
CA ARG A 70 5.32 21.34 12.66
C ARG A 70 3.89 21.52 12.15
N VAL A 71 3.15 20.42 12.09
CA VAL A 71 1.82 20.32 11.47
C VAL A 71 0.68 20.36 12.50
N TRP A 72 0.68 21.35 13.38
CA TRP A 72 -0.39 21.57 14.36
C TRP A 72 -0.81 23.04 14.39
N GLY A 73 -2.02 23.34 14.86
CA GLY A 73 -2.54 24.70 14.94
C GLY A 73 -3.08 25.24 13.62
N HIS A 74 -3.09 26.57 13.48
CA HIS A 74 -3.66 27.26 12.31
C HIS A 74 -2.57 27.94 11.46
N VAL A 75 -2.90 28.20 10.20
CA VAL A 75 -2.08 28.98 9.27
C VAL A 75 -2.87 30.23 8.91
N ASN A 76 -2.32 31.39 9.24
CA ASN A 76 -2.89 32.69 8.89
C ASN A 76 -2.28 33.16 7.56
N VAL A 77 -3.15 33.44 6.60
CA VAL A 77 -2.75 33.96 5.29
C VAL A 77 -3.37 35.32 5.07
N MET A 78 -2.53 36.31 4.80
CA MET A 78 -2.92 37.70 4.57
C MET A 78 -2.45 38.14 3.18
N GLY A 79 -3.40 38.42 2.28
CA GLY A 79 -3.13 39.01 0.98
C GLY A 79 -3.34 40.53 0.98
N ARG A 80 -2.43 41.28 0.37
CA ARG A 80 -2.55 42.73 0.12
C ARG A 80 -2.27 43.02 -1.34
N GLY A 81 -3.18 43.70 -2.04
CA GLY A 81 -3.02 44.07 -3.44
C GLY A 81 -4.25 43.71 -4.28
N ALA A 82 -4.05 43.55 -5.58
CA ALA A 82 -5.11 43.24 -6.54
C ALA A 82 -4.73 41.98 -7.35
N GLY A 83 -5.71 41.12 -7.64
CA GLY A 83 -5.52 39.89 -8.42
C GLY A 83 -6.16 38.67 -7.79
N LEU A 84 -5.76 37.48 -8.25
CA LEU A 84 -6.21 36.19 -7.72
C LEU A 84 -5.00 35.32 -7.33
N ALA A 85 -4.99 34.79 -6.11
CA ALA A 85 -4.02 33.79 -5.67
C ALA A 85 -4.75 32.54 -5.14
N LEU A 86 -4.20 31.37 -5.46
CA LEU A 86 -4.67 30.08 -4.97
C LEU A 86 -3.72 29.60 -3.88
N ILE A 87 -4.27 29.31 -2.70
CA ILE A 87 -3.51 28.74 -1.58
C ILE A 87 -4.06 27.33 -1.34
N GLN A 88 -3.18 26.35 -1.27
CA GLN A 88 -3.53 24.95 -1.02
C GLN A 88 -2.71 24.43 0.15
N LEU A 89 -3.40 23.83 1.13
CA LEU A 89 -2.79 23.11 2.23
C LEU A 89 -2.92 21.61 1.96
N HIS A 90 -1.81 20.89 2.06
CA HIS A 90 -1.75 19.45 1.85
C HIS A 90 -1.22 18.77 3.11
N VAL A 91 -2.01 17.83 3.66
CA VAL A 91 -1.70 17.13 4.90
C VAL A 91 -1.85 15.64 4.67
N ASN A 92 -0.79 14.88 4.98
CA ASN A 92 -0.78 13.43 4.91
C ASN A 92 -0.42 12.87 6.30
N TYR A 93 -1.20 11.91 6.78
CA TYR A 93 -0.96 11.21 8.04
C TYR A 93 -1.34 9.73 7.92
N GLY A 94 -0.72 8.88 8.73
CA GLY A 94 -1.05 7.47 8.82
C GLY A 94 -2.15 7.23 9.85
N VAL A 95 -3.06 6.32 9.54
CA VAL A 95 -4.13 5.88 10.45
C VAL A 95 -4.04 4.37 10.62
N ASP A 96 -4.01 3.91 11.86
CA ASP A 96 -3.96 2.49 12.24
C ASP A 96 -5.24 2.03 12.97
N VAL A 97 -6.16 2.95 13.26
CA VAL A 97 -7.44 2.66 13.92
C VAL A 97 -8.58 2.71 12.91
N GLY A 98 -9.35 1.63 12.81
CA GLY A 98 -10.46 1.51 11.85
C GLY A 98 -11.52 2.60 11.95
N SER A 99 -11.79 3.14 13.15
CA SER A 99 -12.78 4.20 13.36
C SER A 99 -12.33 5.59 12.87
N LEU A 100 -11.05 5.75 12.55
CA LEU A 100 -10.47 6.99 12.03
C LEU A 100 -10.22 6.90 10.52
N LEU A 101 -10.64 5.81 9.87
CA LEU A 101 -10.59 5.69 8.42
C LEU A 101 -11.61 6.64 7.78
N ASP A 102 -11.26 7.17 6.62
CA ASP A 102 -12.19 7.95 5.83
C ASP A 102 -13.34 7.05 5.35
N GLU A 103 -14.57 7.50 5.57
CA GLU A 103 -15.76 6.82 5.08
C GLU A 103 -16.28 7.51 3.81
N PRO A 104 -16.74 6.73 2.81
CA PRO A 104 -17.36 7.31 1.63
C PRO A 104 -18.71 7.95 2.00
N SER A 105 -19.11 8.97 1.26
CA SER A 105 -20.40 9.64 1.43
C SER A 105 -21.59 8.68 1.28
N THR A 106 -21.43 7.65 0.45
CA THR A 106 -22.38 6.55 0.28
C THR A 106 -21.61 5.25 0.15
N LYS A 107 -22.07 4.20 0.84
CA LYS A 107 -21.43 2.88 0.79
C LYS A 107 -21.64 2.24 -0.59
N SER A 108 -20.67 2.45 -1.47
CA SER A 108 -20.73 2.01 -2.87
C SER A 108 -20.18 0.60 -3.08
N PHE A 109 -19.12 0.24 -2.34
CA PHE A 109 -18.42 -1.04 -2.48
C PHE A 109 -18.40 -1.84 -1.19
N GLY A 110 -18.45 -3.16 -1.34
CA GLY A 110 -18.08 -4.14 -0.32
C GLY A 110 -16.72 -4.73 -0.67
N LEU A 111 -15.78 -4.68 0.28
CA LEU A 111 -14.45 -5.25 0.13
C LEU A 111 -14.15 -6.14 1.35
N THR A 112 -13.62 -7.33 1.11
CA THR A 112 -13.12 -8.21 2.16
C THR A 112 -11.78 -8.79 1.73
N ILE A 113 -10.78 -8.62 2.58
CA ILE A 113 -9.43 -9.16 2.38
C ILE A 113 -9.18 -10.24 3.43
N ARG A 114 -8.68 -11.39 2.98
CA ARG A 114 -8.24 -12.47 3.85
C ARG A 114 -6.85 -12.93 3.44
N GLU A 115 -6.07 -13.29 4.45
CA GLU A 115 -4.70 -13.75 4.23
C GLU A 115 -4.51 -15.16 4.72
N PHE A 116 -3.91 -15.96 3.86
CA PHE A 116 -3.54 -17.34 4.13
C PHE A 116 -2.02 -17.44 4.04
N TYR A 117 -1.42 -17.92 5.12
CA TYR A 117 0.03 -18.04 5.23
C TYR A 117 0.44 -19.46 4.88
N SER A 118 1.46 -19.60 4.04
CA SER A 118 2.01 -20.91 3.73
C SER A 118 2.56 -21.58 5.00
N PRO A 119 2.14 -22.83 5.31
CA PRO A 119 2.72 -23.60 6.41
C PRO A 119 4.17 -24.02 6.11
N VAL A 120 4.57 -23.99 4.84
CA VAL A 120 5.90 -24.38 4.38
C VAL A 120 6.86 -23.20 4.55
N ARG A 121 8.03 -23.45 5.18
CA ARG A 121 9.16 -22.51 5.29
C ARG A 121 8.81 -21.14 5.91
N ASN A 122 8.11 -21.14 7.05
CA ASN A 122 7.93 -19.97 7.91
C ASN A 122 7.28 -18.77 7.20
N LYS A 123 6.05 -18.97 6.69
CA LYS A 123 5.23 -17.91 6.09
C LYS A 123 5.89 -17.27 4.85
N SER A 124 6.70 -18.02 4.09
CA SER A 124 7.45 -17.50 2.94
C SER A 124 6.58 -17.02 1.77
N ALA A 125 5.34 -17.48 1.73
CA ALA A 125 4.33 -17.06 0.75
C ALA A 125 3.04 -16.72 1.49
N ILE A 126 2.38 -15.67 1.04
CA ILE A 126 1.09 -15.20 1.56
C ILE A 126 0.13 -15.21 0.39
N THR A 127 -0.92 -16.00 0.48
CA THR A 127 -2.03 -15.98 -0.46
C THR A 127 -3.08 -15.01 0.06
N ILE A 128 -3.29 -13.94 -0.68
CA ILE A 128 -4.26 -12.89 -0.37
C ILE A 128 -5.50 -13.15 -1.21
N GLU A 129 -6.63 -13.39 -0.53
CA GLU A 129 -7.96 -13.48 -1.12
C GLU A 129 -8.63 -12.11 -1.03
N ALA A 130 -8.99 -11.56 -2.19
CA ALA A 130 -9.70 -10.30 -2.30
C ALA A 130 -11.10 -10.53 -2.87
N CYS A 131 -12.12 -10.27 -2.06
CA CYS A 131 -13.52 -10.36 -2.45
C CYS A 131 -14.10 -8.96 -2.62
N THR A 132 -14.75 -8.72 -3.76
CA THR A 132 -15.37 -7.43 -4.08
C THR A 132 -16.84 -7.59 -4.44
N LYS A 133 -17.64 -6.56 -4.14
CA LYS A 133 -19.05 -6.47 -4.50
C LYS A 133 -19.48 -5.01 -4.65
N TRP A 134 -20.31 -4.72 -5.63
CA TRP A 134 -21.03 -3.44 -5.72
C TRP A 134 -22.29 -3.47 -4.86
N LEU A 135 -22.51 -2.44 -4.04
CA LEU A 135 -23.60 -2.41 -3.05
C LEU A 135 -24.79 -1.55 -3.47
N ARG A 136 -24.65 -0.70 -4.50
CA ARG A 136 -25.75 0.17 -4.92
C ARG A 136 -26.71 -0.55 -5.86
N ASP A 137 -27.99 -0.19 -5.76
CA ASP A 137 -29.02 -0.70 -6.66
C ASP A 137 -28.99 -0.02 -8.03
N PHE A 138 -28.68 1.28 -8.05
CA PHE A 138 -28.56 2.08 -9.26
C PHE A 138 -27.28 2.94 -9.24
N PRO A 139 -26.39 2.81 -10.25
CA PRO A 139 -26.40 1.83 -11.35
C PRO A 139 -26.20 0.37 -10.86
N PRO A 140 -26.55 -0.67 -11.67
CA PRO A 140 -26.48 -2.08 -11.25
C PRO A 140 -25.05 -2.64 -11.12
N SER A 141 -24.06 -1.95 -11.68
CA SER A 141 -22.63 -2.22 -11.54
C SER A 141 -21.86 -0.91 -11.40
N SER A 142 -20.65 -0.97 -10.85
CA SER A 142 -19.76 0.19 -10.86
C SER A 142 -19.26 0.50 -12.28
N GLY A 143 -18.68 1.69 -12.49
CA GLY A 143 -17.75 1.90 -13.59
C GLY A 143 -16.40 1.22 -13.34
N SER A 144 -15.40 1.59 -14.13
CA SER A 144 -14.03 1.05 -13.97
C SER A 144 -13.52 1.31 -12.56
N ALA A 145 -12.99 0.27 -11.94
CA ALA A 145 -12.58 0.30 -10.54
C ALA A 145 -11.14 -0.19 -10.39
N VAL A 146 -10.48 0.29 -9.33
CA VAL A 146 -9.10 -0.07 -9.01
C VAL A 146 -9.06 -0.55 -7.57
N LEU A 147 -8.49 -1.74 -7.37
CA LEU A 147 -8.16 -2.28 -6.05
C LEU A 147 -6.67 -2.14 -5.81
N GLU A 148 -6.32 -1.39 -4.77
CA GLU A 148 -4.96 -1.35 -4.21
C GLU A 148 -4.93 -2.19 -2.94
N VAL A 149 -3.94 -3.08 -2.83
CA VAL A 149 -3.70 -3.88 -1.62
C VAL A 149 -2.26 -3.69 -1.19
N ASP A 150 -2.06 -3.35 0.09
CA ASP A 150 -0.73 -3.20 0.66
C ASP A 150 -0.04 -4.56 0.84
N VAL A 151 1.19 -4.64 0.34
CA VAL A 151 2.07 -5.80 0.40
C VAL A 151 3.08 -5.58 1.52
N PRO A 152 3.33 -6.59 2.39
CA PRO A 152 4.24 -6.41 3.51
C PRO A 152 5.68 -6.27 3.01
N THR A 153 6.51 -5.53 3.76
CA THR A 153 7.91 -5.30 3.40
C THR A 153 8.66 -6.62 3.21
N GLY A 154 9.43 -6.74 2.13
CA GLY A 154 10.16 -7.97 1.81
C GLY A 154 9.34 -9.00 1.04
N TYR A 155 8.04 -8.79 0.82
CA TYR A 155 7.21 -9.60 -0.07
C TYR A 155 6.94 -8.87 -1.37
N PHE A 156 6.89 -9.62 -2.48
CA PHE A 156 6.62 -9.10 -3.81
C PHE A 156 5.79 -10.10 -4.62
N LEU A 157 4.98 -9.54 -5.52
CA LEU A 157 4.37 -10.26 -6.64
C LEU A 157 5.16 -9.87 -7.90
N VAL A 158 5.52 -10.84 -8.72
CA VAL A 158 6.12 -10.53 -10.02
C VAL A 158 5.01 -10.11 -10.98
N GLU A 159 5.21 -9.03 -11.74
CA GLU A 159 4.21 -8.50 -12.67
C GLU A 159 3.73 -9.56 -13.68
N SER A 160 4.63 -10.40 -14.21
CA SER A 160 4.26 -11.50 -15.11
C SER A 160 3.33 -12.55 -14.48
N GLU A 161 3.41 -12.76 -13.16
CA GLU A 161 2.49 -13.64 -12.41
C GLU A 161 1.15 -12.94 -12.17
N ALA A 162 1.16 -11.62 -11.92
CA ALA A 162 -0.05 -10.82 -11.82
C ALA A 162 -0.85 -10.84 -13.14
N GLU A 163 -0.19 -10.59 -14.27
CA GLU A 163 -0.81 -10.68 -15.59
C GLU A 163 -1.34 -12.08 -15.91
N ARG A 164 -0.67 -13.13 -15.43
CA ARG A 164 -1.15 -14.49 -15.62
C ARG A 164 -2.50 -14.72 -14.93
N ILE A 165 -2.70 -14.20 -13.72
CA ILE A 165 -3.97 -14.28 -12.99
C ILE A 165 -5.10 -13.58 -13.79
N VAL A 166 -4.77 -12.45 -14.42
CA VAL A 166 -5.69 -11.74 -15.32
C VAL A 166 -6.05 -12.60 -16.53
N ARG A 167 -5.04 -13.18 -17.21
CA ARG A 167 -5.23 -14.05 -18.39
C ARG A 167 -6.01 -15.32 -18.08
N GLU A 168 -5.88 -15.86 -16.88
CA GLU A 168 -6.61 -17.02 -16.38
C GLU A 168 -8.08 -16.70 -16.04
N ASN A 169 -8.52 -15.44 -16.19
CA ASN A 169 -9.87 -14.97 -15.85
C ASN A 169 -10.27 -15.29 -14.40
N ALA A 170 -9.33 -15.14 -13.45
CA ALA A 170 -9.58 -15.41 -12.03
C ALA A 170 -10.73 -14.57 -11.44
N HIS A 171 -11.03 -13.42 -12.05
CA HIS A 171 -12.17 -12.57 -11.73
C HIS A 171 -12.84 -12.09 -13.02
N PRO A 172 -14.19 -12.12 -13.13
CA PRO A 172 -14.90 -11.93 -14.39
C PRO A 172 -14.67 -10.56 -15.06
N SER A 173 -14.38 -9.53 -14.27
CA SER A 173 -14.19 -8.16 -14.74
C SER A 173 -12.77 -7.64 -14.56
N LEU A 174 -11.83 -8.49 -14.13
CA LEU A 174 -10.43 -8.09 -13.99
C LEU A 174 -9.79 -8.00 -15.39
N ARG A 175 -9.14 -6.87 -15.68
CA ARG A 175 -8.60 -6.56 -17.00
C ARG A 175 -7.10 -6.38 -17.04
N ASP A 176 -6.53 -5.86 -15.96
CA ASP A 176 -5.10 -5.58 -15.89
C ASP A 176 -4.64 -5.64 -14.43
N ALA A 177 -3.34 -5.82 -14.24
CA ALA A 177 -2.71 -5.88 -12.93
C ALA A 177 -1.32 -5.25 -13.00
N LYS A 178 -0.99 -4.43 -12.00
CA LYS A 178 0.31 -3.79 -11.86
C LYS A 178 0.88 -4.06 -10.48
N THR A 179 2.19 -4.23 -10.42
CA THR A 179 2.91 -4.31 -9.15
C THR A 179 3.65 -3.01 -8.92
N LEU A 180 3.36 -2.35 -7.80
CA LEU A 180 4.07 -1.17 -7.33
C LEU A 180 4.90 -1.53 -6.09
N HIS A 181 5.73 -0.58 -5.64
CA HIS A 181 6.48 -0.79 -4.40
C HIS A 181 5.52 -0.96 -3.22
N GLN A 182 5.59 -2.12 -2.55
CA GLN A 182 4.75 -2.49 -1.40
C GLN A 182 3.23 -2.46 -1.69
N LYS A 183 2.82 -2.54 -2.96
CA LYS A 183 1.41 -2.54 -3.34
C LYS A 183 1.15 -3.42 -4.57
N THR A 184 0.05 -4.14 -4.57
CA THR A 184 -0.52 -4.70 -5.80
C THR A 184 -1.72 -3.86 -6.22
N VAL A 185 -1.80 -3.56 -7.51
CA VAL A 185 -2.87 -2.77 -8.11
C VAL A 185 -3.61 -3.64 -9.12
N TRP A 186 -4.91 -3.78 -8.96
CA TRP A 186 -5.77 -4.61 -9.81
C TRP A 186 -6.83 -3.74 -10.46
N LEU A 187 -6.93 -3.79 -11.79
CA LEU A 187 -7.80 -2.92 -12.57
C LEU A 187 -8.99 -3.72 -13.09
N PHE A 188 -10.19 -3.24 -12.76
CA PHE A 188 -11.45 -3.83 -13.16
C PHE A 188 -12.18 -2.94 -14.16
N ASP A 189 -12.86 -3.58 -15.10
CA ASP A 189 -13.80 -2.95 -16.03
C ASP A 189 -15.04 -2.42 -15.28
N HIS A 190 -15.55 -3.24 -14.37
CA HIS A 190 -16.64 -2.92 -13.45
C HIS A 190 -16.64 -3.91 -12.28
N ILE A 191 -17.30 -3.57 -11.17
CA ILE A 191 -17.60 -4.51 -10.08
C ILE A 191 -19.10 -4.81 -10.14
N PRO A 192 -19.50 -6.08 -10.23
CA PRO A 192 -20.92 -6.44 -10.26
C PRO A 192 -21.53 -6.47 -8.86
N ASN A 193 -22.87 -6.45 -8.78
CA ASN A 193 -23.63 -6.62 -7.54
C ASN A 193 -23.69 -8.10 -7.08
N ARG A 194 -22.56 -8.80 -7.15
CA ARG A 194 -22.38 -10.14 -6.55
C ARG A 194 -20.97 -10.25 -6.02
N TRP A 195 -20.79 -11.00 -4.94
CA TRP A 195 -19.46 -11.27 -4.41
C TRP A 195 -18.68 -12.12 -5.41
N ASN A 196 -17.57 -11.58 -5.89
CA ASN A 196 -16.56 -12.36 -6.60
C ASN A 196 -15.22 -12.18 -5.91
N CYS A 197 -14.48 -13.27 -5.79
CA CYS A 197 -13.20 -13.30 -5.12
C CYS A 197 -12.15 -13.81 -6.07
N PHE A 198 -10.92 -13.32 -5.92
CA PHE A 198 -9.75 -13.90 -6.57
C PHE A 198 -8.58 -13.89 -5.60
N ASN A 199 -7.66 -14.82 -5.86
CA ASN A 199 -6.51 -15.04 -5.01
C ASN A 199 -5.25 -14.67 -5.76
N HIS A 200 -4.33 -14.01 -5.08
CA HIS A 200 -2.98 -13.78 -5.58
C HIS A 200 -1.97 -14.09 -4.47
N THR A 201 -0.78 -14.53 -4.85
CA THR A 201 0.23 -14.94 -3.87
C THR A 201 1.45 -14.05 -3.96
N VAL A 202 1.79 -13.37 -2.86
CA VAL A 202 3.03 -12.62 -2.72
C VAL A 202 4.09 -13.52 -2.07
N ARG A 203 5.32 -13.47 -2.56
CA ARG A 203 6.43 -14.29 -2.05
C ARG A 203 7.49 -13.41 -1.40
N ARG A 204 8.11 -13.94 -0.36
CA ARG A 204 9.21 -13.27 0.35
C ARG A 204 10.48 -13.29 -0.51
N TRP A 205 11.03 -12.12 -0.79
CA TRP A 205 12.30 -11.94 -1.49
C TRP A 205 13.47 -11.72 -0.54
N PHE A 206 13.23 -10.99 0.57
CA PHE A 206 14.23 -10.78 1.60
C PHE A 206 13.63 -10.89 3.01
N ALA A 207 14.50 -11.21 3.95
CA ALA A 207 14.16 -11.48 5.34
C ALA A 207 13.83 -10.18 6.09
N VAL A 208 12.60 -10.05 6.59
CA VAL A 208 12.16 -8.95 7.46
C VAL A 208 11.36 -9.55 8.61
N ALA A 209 11.67 -9.14 9.84
CA ALA A 209 10.96 -9.51 11.07
C ALA A 209 10.24 -8.29 11.64
N ASN A 210 9.32 -8.50 12.59
CA ASN A 210 8.58 -7.44 13.28
C ASN A 210 7.87 -6.47 12.31
N MET A 211 7.05 -7.03 11.43
CA MET A 211 6.29 -6.27 10.42
C MET A 211 5.12 -5.52 11.05
N THR A 212 4.52 -4.57 10.31
CA THR A 212 3.34 -3.85 10.76
C THR A 212 2.16 -4.80 11.01
N LEU A 213 1.41 -4.54 12.10
CA LEU A 213 0.24 -5.33 12.47
C LEU A 213 -0.93 -5.15 11.50
N TYR A 214 -1.15 -3.91 11.06
CA TYR A 214 -2.25 -3.55 10.16
C TYR A 214 -1.71 -3.19 8.78
N ARG A 215 -2.50 -3.56 7.76
CA ARG A 215 -2.30 -3.17 6.37
C ARG A 215 -3.62 -2.75 5.75
N GLY A 216 -3.55 -1.87 4.75
CA GLY A 216 -4.71 -1.33 4.06
C GLY A 216 -4.99 -2.02 2.74
N ALA A 217 -6.26 -2.05 2.38
CA ALA A 217 -6.68 -2.17 1.00
C ALA A 217 -7.73 -1.10 0.69
N VAL A 218 -7.67 -0.55 -0.51
CA VAL A 218 -8.60 0.47 -0.99
C VAL A 218 -9.14 0.03 -2.33
N LEU A 219 -10.47 0.02 -2.45
CA LEU A 219 -11.17 -0.17 -3.71
C LEU A 219 -11.91 1.11 -4.04
N TYR A 220 -11.65 1.69 -5.21
CA TYR A 220 -12.28 2.93 -5.63
C TYR A 220 -12.62 2.91 -7.12
N GLU A 221 -13.60 3.71 -7.52
CA GLU A 221 -13.94 3.91 -8.93
C GLU A 221 -12.98 4.91 -9.59
N ALA A 222 -12.47 4.59 -10.78
CA ALA A 222 -11.43 5.36 -11.46
C ALA A 222 -11.89 6.77 -11.86
N ASN A 223 -13.15 6.89 -12.28
CA ASN A 223 -13.74 8.15 -12.76
C ASN A 223 -14.50 8.92 -11.67
N ALA A 224 -14.82 8.27 -10.56
CA ALA A 224 -15.62 8.80 -9.46
C ALA A 224 -15.05 8.31 -8.11
N ARG A 225 -13.84 8.78 -7.75
CA ARG A 225 -13.11 8.25 -6.58
C ARG A 225 -13.80 8.50 -5.24
N GLU A 226 -14.83 9.35 -5.20
CA GLU A 226 -15.72 9.48 -4.04
C GLU A 226 -16.48 8.18 -3.73
N ASN A 227 -16.67 7.32 -4.74
CA ASN A 227 -17.09 5.94 -4.56
C ASN A 227 -15.85 5.11 -4.22
N PHE A 228 -15.60 4.94 -2.93
CA PHE A 228 -14.52 4.08 -2.45
C PHE A 228 -14.93 3.26 -1.23
N VAL A 229 -14.11 2.28 -0.91
CA VAL A 229 -14.11 1.60 0.38
C VAL A 229 -12.66 1.36 0.78
N GLN A 230 -12.33 1.64 2.03
CA GLN A 230 -11.05 1.34 2.64
C GLN A 230 -11.26 0.32 3.75
N VAL A 231 -10.41 -0.70 3.78
CA VAL A 231 -10.42 -1.71 4.84
C VAL A 231 -9.02 -1.87 5.40
N LEU A 232 -8.93 -1.96 6.73
CA LEU A 232 -7.73 -2.41 7.42
C LEU A 232 -7.89 -3.89 7.73
N PHE A 233 -6.85 -4.68 7.44
CA PHE A 233 -6.82 -6.10 7.76
C PHE A 233 -5.60 -6.43 8.62
N ASN A 234 -5.79 -7.41 9.49
CA ASN A 234 -4.80 -7.77 10.51
C ASN A 234 -3.82 -8.82 9.97
N SER A 235 -2.52 -8.53 10.13
CA SER A 235 -1.39 -9.37 9.78
C SER A 235 -0.67 -9.91 11.03
N THR A 236 -1.41 -10.30 12.08
CA THR A 236 -0.83 -10.86 13.33
C THR A 236 0.27 -11.89 13.09
N PRO A 237 0.15 -12.85 12.14
CA PRO A 237 1.21 -13.83 11.90
C PRO A 237 2.52 -13.23 11.41
N LEU A 238 2.50 -12.07 10.74
CA LEU A 238 3.69 -11.34 10.31
C LEU A 238 4.24 -10.43 11.41
N TYR A 239 3.35 -9.86 12.22
CA TYR A 239 3.75 -9.06 13.39
C TYR A 239 4.53 -9.89 14.40
N THR A 240 4.06 -11.13 14.68
CA THR A 240 4.74 -12.06 15.59
C THR A 240 5.90 -12.83 14.96
N LEU A 241 6.20 -12.58 13.68
CA LEU A 241 7.25 -13.26 12.95
C LEU A 241 8.62 -12.87 13.51
N SER A 242 9.24 -13.81 14.22
CA SER A 242 10.56 -13.63 14.83
C SER A 242 11.69 -13.79 13.81
N ILE A 243 12.86 -13.20 14.08
CA ILE A 243 14.05 -13.33 13.22
C ILE A 243 14.44 -14.79 12.96
N CYS A 244 14.18 -15.69 13.92
CA CYS A 244 14.46 -17.11 13.79
C CYS A 244 13.55 -17.81 12.79
N GLU A 245 12.26 -17.45 12.77
CA GLU A 245 11.32 -17.93 11.75
C GLU A 245 11.69 -17.38 10.37
N VAL A 246 12.07 -16.11 10.28
CA VAL A 246 12.43 -15.51 8.98
C VAL A 246 13.65 -16.19 8.37
N CYS A 247 14.69 -16.41 9.19
CA CYS A 247 15.91 -17.05 8.74
C CYS A 247 15.71 -18.52 8.37
N GLY A 248 14.93 -19.25 9.17
CA GLY A 248 14.57 -20.65 8.90
C GLY A 248 15.76 -21.59 8.69
N SER A 249 16.91 -21.27 9.29
CA SER A 249 18.16 -22.01 9.14
C SER A 249 18.86 -22.18 10.48
N TYR A 250 19.55 -23.31 10.64
CA TYR A 250 20.44 -23.59 11.77
C TYR A 250 21.64 -22.63 11.80
N GLN A 251 21.96 -21.99 10.66
CA GLN A 251 23.05 -21.01 10.58
C GLN A 251 22.70 -19.69 11.27
N CYS A 252 21.45 -19.49 11.70
CA CYS A 252 21.09 -18.31 12.45
C CYS A 252 21.50 -18.40 13.92
N PRO A 253 22.38 -17.51 14.39
CA PRO A 253 22.82 -17.50 15.78
C PRO A 253 21.62 -17.21 16.69
N TYR A 254 21.61 -17.82 17.87
CA TYR A 254 20.60 -17.62 18.92
C TYR A 254 19.18 -18.11 18.60
N CYS A 255 19.00 -19.01 17.62
CA CYS A 255 17.71 -19.60 17.30
C CYS A 255 17.60 -21.04 17.83
N PRO A 256 16.90 -21.29 18.96
CA PRO A 256 16.90 -22.60 19.62
C PRO A 256 16.19 -23.67 18.78
N TYR A 257 15.11 -23.33 18.08
CA TYR A 257 14.28 -24.30 17.36
C TYR A 257 14.97 -24.95 16.14
N TYR A 258 15.89 -24.23 15.48
CA TYR A 258 16.63 -24.73 14.30
C TYR A 258 18.02 -25.26 14.64
N ASN A 259 18.54 -24.97 15.83
CA ASN A 259 19.80 -25.50 16.36
C ASN A 259 19.62 -26.79 17.17
N SER A 260 18.40 -27.28 17.34
CA SER A 260 18.15 -28.62 17.86
C SER A 260 18.65 -29.65 16.86
N ALA A 261 19.94 -29.97 16.91
CA ALA A 261 20.41 -31.27 16.47
C ALA A 261 19.56 -32.28 17.23
N GLN A 262 18.72 -33.06 16.53
CA GLN A 262 18.10 -34.23 17.14
C GLN A 262 19.26 -35.03 17.69
N GLN A 263 19.42 -35.04 19.02
CA GLN A 263 20.34 -35.94 19.66
C GLN A 263 19.81 -37.32 19.33
N ILE A 264 20.42 -37.97 18.34
CA ILE A 264 20.26 -39.38 18.08
C ILE A 264 20.74 -40.03 19.37
N SER A 265 19.81 -40.39 20.25
CA SER A 265 20.13 -41.18 21.43
C SER A 265 20.60 -42.52 20.88
N PHE A 266 21.91 -42.72 20.77
CA PHE A 266 22.46 -44.04 20.54
C PHE A 266 22.04 -44.88 21.74
N SER A 267 20.96 -45.65 21.58
CA SER A 267 20.60 -46.67 22.54
C SER A 267 21.82 -47.56 22.72
N ILE A 268 22.19 -47.82 23.97
CA ILE A 268 23.34 -48.64 24.36
C ILE A 268 23.36 -49.98 23.59
N PHE A 269 22.18 -50.51 23.23
CA PHE A 269 22.01 -51.68 22.37
C PHE A 269 22.66 -51.57 20.99
N HIS A 270 22.65 -50.39 20.35
CA HIS A 270 23.26 -50.19 19.03
C HIS A 270 24.79 -50.20 19.13
N VAL A 271 25.35 -49.67 20.21
CA VAL A 271 26.80 -49.73 20.48
C VAL A 271 27.23 -51.17 20.74
N TYR A 272 26.47 -51.93 21.53
CA TYR A 272 26.74 -53.36 21.76
C TYR A 272 26.60 -54.19 20.47
N ALA A 273 25.61 -53.91 19.62
CA ALA A 273 25.43 -54.62 18.35
C ALA A 273 26.60 -54.38 17.38
N ILE A 274 27.15 -53.16 17.35
CA ILE A 274 28.34 -52.82 16.55
C ILE A 274 29.60 -53.49 17.13
N PHE A 275 29.75 -53.54 18.45
CA PHE A 275 30.85 -54.28 19.08
C PHE A 275 30.75 -55.79 18.86
N LEU A 276 29.54 -56.36 18.89
CA LEU A 276 29.33 -57.79 18.63
C LEU A 276 29.60 -58.15 17.17
N SER A 277 29.20 -57.31 16.22
CA SER A 277 29.48 -57.54 14.79
C SER A 277 30.98 -57.43 14.49
N LEU A 278 31.69 -56.48 15.11
CA LEU A 278 33.15 -56.37 15.03
C LEU A 278 33.86 -57.57 15.67
N PHE A 279 33.34 -58.10 16.79
CA PHE A 279 33.89 -59.28 17.45
C PHE A 279 33.70 -60.55 16.60
N LEU A 280 32.54 -60.71 15.97
CA LEU A 280 32.25 -61.82 15.05
C LEU A 280 33.10 -61.74 13.77
N LEU A 281 33.31 -60.54 13.22
CA LEU A 281 34.21 -60.31 12.07
C LEU A 281 35.67 -60.64 12.41
N LYS A 282 36.12 -60.37 13.64
CA LYS A 282 37.49 -60.70 14.08
C LYS A 282 37.68 -62.21 14.29
N ARG A 283 36.62 -62.92 14.70
CA ARG A 283 36.63 -64.37 14.90
C ARG A 283 36.64 -65.16 13.58
N ASN A 284 36.05 -64.62 12.51
CA ASN A 284 36.08 -65.22 11.17
C ASN A 284 37.41 -65.05 10.41
N LYS A 285 38.43 -64.41 11.00
CA LYS A 285 39.79 -64.29 10.43
C LYS A 285 40.82 -65.27 11.03
N PHE A 286 40.39 -66.15 11.95
CA PHE A 286 41.23 -67.19 12.54
C PHE A 286 40.59 -68.57 12.35
N ILE A 287 40.43 -68.99 11.09
CA ILE A 287 40.40 -70.38 10.62
C ILE A 287 41.15 -70.39 9.29
#